data_AF-A0A4Y7PX00-F1
#
_entry.id   AF-A0A4Y7PX00-F1
#
_cell.length_a   1.000
_cell.length_b   1.000
_cell.length_c   1.000
_cell.angle_alpha   90.00
_cell.angle_beta   90.00
_cell.angle_gamma   90.00
#
_symmetry.space_group_name_H-M   'P 1'
#
loop_
_entity.id
_entity.type
_entity.pdbx_description
1 polymer ?
#
loop_
_entity_poly.entity_id
_entity_poly.type
_entity_poly.pdbx_seq_one_letter_code
_entity_poly.pdbx_strand_id
1 'polypeptide(L)'
;MPNGQAIHRFWWPRTPPKPPEVTFQEPYNTSSLSSTALLALSFLKESSDVFPPLKSAVAALLRMYVICDSAKGNKECAKELRNEVLQTIDCLSDLFVKDTLTEVLPIRHLRHDFETFFSSCENILDELAGIQQRRHFFSRIIHSKDDERVLTGANKCLTRARNVLQLALLKHQTKMLVENFRLQESTHGKLDRMDVCLRSTHAKVEYTQVTIRRTFTISVFLFGDLSP
;
A
#
# COMPACT_ATOMS: atom_id res chain seq x y z
N MET A 1 39.29 15.16 63.17
CA MET A 1 39.07 16.16 62.09
C MET A 1 39.19 15.44 60.76
N PRO A 2 38.24 15.61 59.84
CA PRO A 2 38.00 14.64 58.77
C PRO A 2 38.85 14.90 57.52
N ASN A 3 39.28 13.80 56.92
CA ASN A 3 39.97 13.69 55.64
C ASN A 3 39.08 14.16 54.48
N GLY A 4 39.62 15.02 53.62
CA GLY A 4 39.01 15.37 52.34
C GLY A 4 39.10 14.22 51.35
N GLN A 5 37.96 13.76 50.84
CA GLN A 5 37.88 12.88 49.68
C GLN A 5 37.46 13.69 48.45
N ALA A 6 38.37 13.74 47.47
CA ALA A 6 38.15 14.31 46.16
C ALA A 6 37.25 13.39 45.32
N ILE A 7 36.13 13.91 44.84
CA ILE A 7 35.22 13.22 43.92
C ILE A 7 35.73 13.44 42.50
N HIS A 8 36.44 12.47 41.95
CA HIS A 8 36.74 12.41 40.51
C HIS A 8 35.46 12.11 39.74
N ARG A 9 34.87 13.15 39.12
CA ARG A 9 33.78 13.00 38.15
C ARG A 9 34.36 12.55 36.81
N PHE A 10 34.32 11.25 36.53
CA PHE A 10 34.58 10.70 35.21
C PHE A 10 33.43 11.09 34.26
N TRP A 11 33.69 12.05 33.37
CA TRP A 11 32.83 12.34 32.23
C TRP A 11 33.22 11.43 31.07
N TRP A 12 32.44 10.37 30.82
CA TRP A 12 32.48 9.66 29.55
C TRP A 12 31.43 10.27 28.60
N PRO A 13 31.78 10.64 27.36
CA PRO A 13 30.78 10.96 26.36
C PRO A 13 30.02 9.68 26.00
N ARG A 14 28.74 9.59 26.39
CA ARG A 14 27.84 8.56 25.88
C ARG A 14 27.55 8.85 24.41
N THR A 15 28.29 8.20 23.52
CA THR A 15 27.82 8.06 22.13
C THR A 15 26.52 7.27 22.16
N PRO A 16 25.45 7.73 21.49
CA PRO A 16 24.21 6.97 21.39
C PRO A 16 24.49 5.60 20.76
N PRO A 17 23.81 4.52 21.20
CA PRO A 17 23.99 3.21 20.59
C PRO A 17 23.66 3.31 19.10
N LYS A 18 24.63 2.93 18.27
CA LYS A 18 24.44 2.80 16.82
C LYS A 18 23.28 1.81 16.62
N PRO A 19 22.22 2.16 15.85
CA PRO A 19 21.16 1.22 15.55
C PRO A 19 21.77 -0.02 14.91
N PRO A 20 21.25 -1.24 15.18
CA PRO A 20 21.76 -2.45 14.56
C PRO A 20 21.68 -2.27 13.05
N GLU A 21 22.85 -2.25 12.43
CA GLU A 21 23.02 -2.22 11.00
C GLU A 21 22.52 -3.58 10.49
N VAL A 22 21.25 -3.61 10.06
CA VAL A 22 20.61 -4.78 9.47
C VAL A 22 21.36 -5.11 8.19
N THR A 23 22.41 -5.91 8.35
CA THR A 23 23.20 -6.43 7.25
C THR A 23 22.32 -7.47 6.57
N PHE A 24 21.77 -7.13 5.41
CA PHE A 24 21.08 -8.06 4.53
C PHE A 24 22.09 -9.11 4.06
N GLN A 25 22.18 -10.23 4.78
CA GLN A 25 22.81 -11.44 4.26
C GLN A 25 21.79 -12.17 3.39
N GLU A 26 21.95 -12.10 2.06
CA GLU A 26 21.53 -13.18 1.15
C GLU A 26 22.55 -14.33 1.27
N PRO A 27 22.12 -15.61 1.22
CA PRO A 27 21.10 -16.12 0.31
C PRO A 27 19.98 -16.89 1.03
N TYR A 28 18.75 -16.42 0.91
CA TYR A 28 17.59 -17.25 1.19
C TYR A 28 17.46 -18.27 0.04
N ASN A 29 17.58 -19.55 0.35
CA ASN A 29 17.47 -20.64 -0.63
C ASN A 29 16.01 -20.67 -1.14
N THR A 30 15.75 -20.02 -2.26
CA THR A 30 14.40 -19.88 -2.83
C THR A 30 13.90 -21.11 -3.58
N SER A 31 14.68 -22.20 -3.59
CA SER A 31 14.42 -23.41 -4.37
C SER A 31 13.12 -24.15 -4.01
N SER A 32 12.45 -23.81 -2.90
CA SER A 32 11.16 -24.38 -2.49
C SER A 32 9.95 -23.45 -2.71
N LEU A 33 10.16 -22.21 -3.17
CA LEU A 33 9.07 -21.26 -3.47
C LEU A 33 8.42 -21.62 -4.82
N SER A 34 7.09 -21.57 -4.85
CA SER A 34 6.32 -21.69 -6.10
C SER A 34 6.76 -20.61 -7.10
N SER A 35 6.78 -20.94 -8.39
CA SER A 35 7.12 -20.00 -9.48
C SER A 35 6.30 -18.70 -9.42
N THR A 36 5.04 -18.79 -8.96
CA THR A 36 4.16 -17.63 -8.75
C THR A 36 4.64 -16.76 -7.59
N ALA A 37 5.07 -17.36 -6.48
CA ALA A 37 5.61 -16.63 -5.34
C ALA A 37 6.95 -15.96 -5.69
N LEU A 38 7.78 -16.61 -6.52
CA LEU A 38 9.02 -16.02 -7.04
C LEU A 38 8.75 -14.80 -7.94
N LEU A 39 7.75 -14.90 -8.82
CA LEU A 39 7.31 -13.78 -9.65
C LEU A 39 6.75 -12.64 -8.79
N ALA A 40 5.85 -12.95 -7.85
CA ALA A 40 5.31 -12.00 -6.89
C ALA A 40 6.43 -11.27 -6.12
N LEU A 41 7.44 -12.01 -5.66
CA LEU A 41 8.61 -11.44 -4.98
C LEU A 41 9.47 -10.57 -5.89
N SER A 42 9.64 -10.92 -7.17
CA SER A 42 10.37 -10.08 -8.14
C SER A 42 9.65 -8.75 -8.40
N PHE A 43 8.33 -8.78 -8.56
CA PHE A 43 7.51 -7.57 -8.71
C PHE A 43 7.48 -6.73 -7.43
N LEU A 44 7.36 -7.38 -6.28
CA LEU A 44 7.45 -6.70 -4.99
C LEU A 44 8.83 -6.09 -4.78
N LYS A 45 9.91 -6.75 -5.20
CA LYS A 45 11.28 -6.21 -5.14
C LYS A 45 11.41 -4.92 -5.93
N GLU A 46 10.94 -4.89 -7.17
CA GLU A 46 10.93 -3.68 -8.01
C GLU A 46 10.07 -2.56 -7.40
N SER A 47 8.91 -2.90 -6.83
CA SER A 47 8.01 -1.94 -6.17
C SER A 47 8.53 -1.46 -4.81
N SER A 48 9.36 -2.26 -4.14
CA SER A 48 9.83 -2.03 -2.77
C SER A 48 10.95 -1.01 -2.67
N ASP A 49 11.70 -0.77 -3.75
CA ASP A 49 12.72 0.29 -3.78
C ASP A 49 12.09 1.69 -3.73
N VAL A 50 10.80 1.80 -4.08
CA VAL A 50 10.00 3.04 -3.96
C VAL A 50 9.20 3.08 -2.63
N PHE A 51 9.02 1.95 -1.96
CA PHE A 51 8.20 1.84 -0.75
C PHE A 51 8.83 0.95 0.36
N PRO A 52 9.69 1.52 1.21
CA PRO A 52 10.43 0.78 2.24
C PRO A 52 9.59 -0.09 3.21
N PRO A 53 8.40 0.34 3.69
CA PRO A 53 7.57 -0.49 4.58
C PRO A 53 7.17 -1.84 3.96
N LEU A 54 6.89 -1.86 2.66
CA LEU A 54 6.58 -3.10 1.94
C LEU A 54 7.80 -4.01 1.84
N LYS A 55 8.98 -3.44 1.57
CA LYS A 55 10.25 -4.20 1.52
C LYS A 55 10.46 -4.99 2.81
N SER A 56 10.31 -4.31 3.94
CA SER A 56 10.50 -4.91 5.27
C SER A 56 9.44 -5.96 5.57
N ALA A 57 8.18 -5.69 5.22
CA ALA A 57 7.09 -6.65 5.38
C ALA A 57 7.30 -7.93 4.56
N VAL A 58 7.69 -7.81 3.29
CA VAL A 58 7.97 -8.96 2.43
C VAL A 58 9.18 -9.75 2.94
N ALA A 59 10.24 -9.07 3.38
CA ALA A 59 11.38 -9.73 4.00
C ALA A 59 11.00 -10.49 5.28
N ALA A 60 10.09 -9.93 6.10
CA ALA A 60 9.58 -10.60 7.29
C ALA A 60 8.78 -11.87 6.93
N LEU A 61 7.88 -11.78 5.95
CA LEU A 61 7.11 -12.92 5.43
C LEU A 61 8.03 -14.04 4.91
N LEU A 62 9.09 -13.69 4.18
CA LEU A 62 10.07 -14.66 3.72
C LEU A 62 10.80 -15.37 4.87
N ARG A 63 11.15 -14.64 5.94
CA ARG A 63 11.74 -15.25 7.13
C ARG A 63 10.77 -16.22 7.80
N MET A 64 9.48 -15.86 7.92
CA MET A 64 8.45 -16.76 8.44
C MET A 64 8.36 -18.04 7.60
N TYR A 65 8.34 -17.89 6.28
CA TYR A 65 8.32 -19.01 5.35
C TYR A 65 9.49 -19.99 5.60
N VAL A 66 10.72 -19.47 5.74
CA VAL A 66 11.91 -20.29 6.01
C VAL A 66 11.81 -20.99 7.36
N ILE A 67 11.32 -20.31 8.40
CA ILE A 67 11.11 -20.91 9.73
C ILE A 67 10.12 -22.08 9.61
N CYS A 68 8.99 -21.88 8.94
CA CYS A 68 7.98 -22.92 8.73
C CYS A 68 8.52 -24.10 7.91
N ASP A 69 9.30 -23.85 6.84
CA ASP A 69 9.87 -24.90 5.99
C ASP A 69 10.93 -25.73 6.74
N SER A 70 11.65 -25.10 7.66
CA SER A 70 12.66 -25.76 8.51
C SER A 70 12.09 -26.48 9.73
N ALA A 71 10.78 -26.34 10.01
CA ALA A 71 10.14 -26.90 11.20
C ALA A 71 10.09 -28.44 11.13
N LYS A 72 10.73 -29.10 12.11
CA LYS A 72 10.76 -30.58 12.19
C LYS A 72 9.57 -31.16 12.98
N GLY A 73 8.95 -30.38 13.85
CA GLY A 73 7.76 -30.74 14.64
C GLY A 73 6.55 -29.88 14.27
N ASN A 74 5.33 -30.33 14.63
CA ASN A 74 4.06 -29.65 14.30
C ASN A 74 3.92 -29.27 12.82
N LYS A 75 4.26 -30.23 11.94
CA LYS A 75 4.35 -30.01 10.48
C LYS A 75 3.06 -29.49 9.87
N GLU A 76 1.89 -29.94 10.35
CA GLU A 76 0.61 -29.46 9.84
C GLU A 76 0.40 -27.97 10.16
N CYS A 77 0.60 -27.56 11.42
CA CYS A 77 0.49 -26.15 11.81
C CYS A 77 1.54 -25.27 11.11
N ALA A 78 2.76 -25.77 10.94
CA ALA A 78 3.81 -25.07 10.20
C ALA A 78 3.44 -24.92 8.71
N LYS A 79 2.83 -25.95 8.11
CA LYS A 79 2.34 -25.93 6.74
C LYS A 79 1.17 -24.97 6.56
N GLU A 80 0.24 -24.90 7.51
CA GLU A 80 -0.85 -23.92 7.51
C GLU A 80 -0.31 -22.49 7.53
N LEU A 81 0.59 -22.17 8.46
CA LEU A 81 1.22 -20.86 8.52
C LEU A 81 2.02 -20.54 7.25
N ARG A 82 2.75 -21.52 6.69
CA ARG A 82 3.45 -21.36 5.42
C ARG A 82 2.50 -21.01 4.27
N ASN A 83 1.35 -21.70 4.19
CA ASN A 83 0.34 -21.41 3.17
C ASN A 83 -0.23 -20.00 3.35
N GLU A 84 -0.49 -19.58 4.58
CA GLU A 84 -0.99 -18.24 4.87
C GLU A 84 0.03 -17.15 4.50
N VAL A 85 1.32 -17.40 4.74
CA VAL A 85 2.41 -16.52 4.29
C VAL A 85 2.41 -16.39 2.77
N LEU A 86 2.28 -17.50 2.03
CA LEU A 86 2.20 -17.47 0.57
C LEU A 86 0.99 -16.70 0.07
N GLN A 87 -0.20 -16.96 0.63
CA GLN A 87 -1.41 -16.21 0.29
C GLN A 87 -1.28 -14.72 0.59
N THR A 88 -0.54 -14.36 1.64
CA THR A 88 -0.28 -12.95 1.99
C THR A 88 0.65 -12.30 0.97
N ILE A 89 1.69 -13.01 0.53
CA ILE A 89 2.59 -12.53 -0.54
C ILE A 89 1.83 -12.36 -1.86
N ASP A 90 1.01 -13.35 -2.24
CA ASP A 90 0.18 -13.30 -3.45
C ASP A 90 -0.78 -12.11 -3.37
N CYS A 91 -1.48 -11.94 -2.23
CA CYS A 91 -2.35 -10.80 -1.99
C CYS A 91 -1.60 -9.48 -2.18
N LEU A 92 -0.42 -9.33 -1.57
CA LEU A 92 0.39 -8.12 -1.71
C LEU A 92 0.76 -7.88 -3.18
N SER A 93 1.20 -8.91 -3.89
CA SER A 93 1.59 -8.78 -5.30
C SER A 93 0.43 -8.33 -6.19
N ASP A 94 -0.77 -8.88 -5.97
CA ASP A 94 -1.98 -8.48 -6.68
C ASP A 94 -2.29 -6.99 -6.50
N LEU A 95 -1.99 -6.41 -5.33
CA LEU A 95 -2.19 -4.99 -5.08
C LEU A 95 -1.28 -4.14 -5.96
N PHE A 96 0.00 -4.49 -6.03
CA PHE A 96 0.98 -3.70 -6.79
C PHE A 96 0.87 -3.92 -8.29
N VAL A 97 0.49 -5.12 -8.75
CA VAL A 97 0.32 -5.40 -10.19
C VAL A 97 -0.92 -4.70 -10.75
N LYS A 98 -2.07 -4.74 -10.05
CA LYS A 98 -3.32 -4.14 -10.55
C LYS A 98 -3.30 -2.60 -10.54
N ASP A 99 -2.57 -1.99 -9.61
CA ASP A 99 -2.50 -0.52 -9.50
C ASP A 99 -1.42 0.12 -10.41
N THR A 100 -0.65 -0.66 -11.19
CA THR A 100 0.36 -0.10 -12.13
C THR A 100 -0.23 0.71 -13.29
N LEU A 101 -1.54 0.65 -13.54
CA LEU A 101 -2.18 1.33 -14.68
C LEU A 101 -2.62 2.77 -14.41
N THR A 102 -2.54 3.26 -13.18
CA THR A 102 -2.98 4.64 -12.88
C THR A 102 -2.15 5.23 -11.75
N GLU A 103 -1.13 6.02 -12.14
CA GLU A 103 -0.48 7.08 -11.35
C GLU A 103 -0.22 6.81 -9.86
N VAL A 104 0.94 6.26 -9.49
CA VAL A 104 1.83 6.62 -8.33
C VAL A 104 1.20 6.87 -6.92
N LEU A 105 -0.09 6.68 -6.70
CA LEU A 105 -0.85 7.19 -5.56
C LEU A 105 -1.93 6.15 -5.18
N PRO A 106 -1.56 5.21 -4.30
CA PRO A 106 -2.12 5.26 -2.94
C PRO A 106 -1.08 4.97 -1.83
N ILE A 107 0.20 4.84 -2.20
CA ILE A 107 1.28 4.33 -1.33
C ILE A 107 1.50 5.23 -0.09
N ARG A 108 1.33 6.55 -0.22
CA ARG A 108 1.47 7.47 0.93
C ARG A 108 0.34 7.34 1.94
N HIS A 109 -0.89 7.11 1.49
CA HIS A 109 -2.06 7.01 2.36
C HIS A 109 -2.12 5.67 3.08
N LEU A 110 -1.54 4.62 2.48
CA LEU A 110 -1.46 3.29 3.06
C LEU A 110 -0.19 3.07 3.89
N ARG A 111 0.73 4.05 3.93
CA ARG A 111 2.01 3.92 4.67
C ARG A 111 1.80 3.44 6.10
N HIS A 112 0.88 4.07 6.83
CA HIS A 112 0.61 3.72 8.23
C HIS A 112 0.04 2.30 8.37
N ASP A 113 -0.83 1.90 7.45
CA ASP A 113 -1.42 0.55 7.44
C ASP A 113 -0.33 -0.51 7.16
N PHE A 114 0.58 -0.23 6.23
CA PHE A 114 1.73 -1.09 5.94
C PHE A 114 2.75 -1.14 7.08
N GLU A 115 3.01 -0.03 7.77
CA GLU A 115 3.87 0.01 8.98
C GLU A 115 3.25 -0.83 10.12
N THR A 116 1.93 -0.74 10.29
CA THR A 116 1.18 -1.56 11.27
C THR A 116 1.21 -3.04 10.91
N PHE A 117 1.05 -3.35 9.62
CA PHE A 117 1.16 -4.71 9.10
C PHE A 117 2.58 -5.26 9.32
N PHE A 118 3.61 -4.47 9.01
CA PHE A 118 5.01 -4.84 9.25
C PHE A 118 5.29 -5.08 10.73
N SER A 119 4.83 -4.19 11.61
CA SER A 119 4.98 -4.35 13.06
C SER A 119 4.32 -5.64 13.55
N SER A 120 3.16 -6.00 12.98
CA SER A 120 2.50 -7.27 13.28
C SER A 120 3.34 -8.47 12.80
N CYS A 121 4.00 -8.34 11.65
CA CYS A 121 4.92 -9.36 11.15
C CYS A 121 6.17 -9.52 12.03
N GLU A 122 6.74 -8.43 12.55
CA GLU A 122 7.87 -8.48 13.48
C GLU A 122 7.48 -9.19 14.79
N ASN A 123 6.33 -8.85 15.36
CA ASN A 123 5.83 -9.53 16.57
C ASN A 123 5.67 -11.04 16.36
N ILE A 124 5.14 -11.46 15.19
CA ILE A 124 5.02 -12.88 14.84
C ILE A 124 6.41 -13.53 14.72
N LEU A 125 7.38 -12.86 14.09
CA LEU A 125 8.75 -13.38 13.97
C LEU A 125 9.43 -13.55 15.32
N ASP A 126 9.23 -12.62 16.25
CA ASP A 126 9.78 -12.70 17.60
C ASP A 126 9.20 -13.91 18.35
N GLU A 127 7.91 -14.19 18.20
CA GLU A 127 7.28 -15.40 18.75
C GLU A 127 7.85 -16.68 18.12
N LEU A 128 8.06 -16.68 16.79
CA LEU A 128 8.60 -17.82 16.05
C LEU A 128 10.10 -18.08 16.31
N ALA A 129 10.86 -17.05 16.70
CA ALA A 129 12.30 -17.18 16.99
C ALA A 129 12.57 -18.21 18.10
N GLY A 130 11.65 -18.34 19.07
CA GLY A 130 11.73 -19.34 20.13
C GLY A 130 11.69 -20.79 19.61
N ILE A 131 10.98 -21.03 18.51
CA ILE A 131 10.90 -22.35 17.84
C ILE A 131 12.23 -22.65 17.13
N GLN A 132 12.80 -21.66 16.45
CA GLN A 132 14.04 -21.80 15.69
C GLN A 132 15.27 -22.06 16.58
N GLN A 133 15.34 -21.43 17.75
CA GLN A 133 16.43 -21.63 18.71
C GLN A 133 16.41 -23.03 19.37
N ARG A 134 15.28 -23.72 19.26
CA ARG A 134 14.98 -25.14 19.57
C ARG A 134 15.93 -26.17 18.94
N ARG A 135 17.23 -26.20 19.27
CA ARG A 135 18.21 -27.14 18.65
C ARG A 135 18.10 -28.59 19.14
N HIS A 136 17.81 -28.82 20.42
CA HIS A 136 17.82 -30.17 21.03
C HIS A 136 16.48 -30.92 20.87
N PHE A 137 16.56 -32.22 20.57
CA PHE A 137 15.39 -33.09 20.36
C PHE A 137 14.44 -33.15 21.56
N PHE A 138 14.97 -33.30 22.78
CA PHE A 138 14.15 -33.36 24.00
C PHE A 138 13.43 -32.03 24.29
N SER A 139 14.07 -30.90 24.01
CA SER A 139 13.43 -29.58 24.13
C SER A 139 12.24 -29.44 23.17
N ARG A 140 12.34 -30.00 21.96
CA ARG A 140 11.22 -30.01 20.99
C ARG A 140 10.04 -30.86 21.46
N ILE A 141 10.29 -32.00 22.10
CA ILE A 141 9.22 -32.87 22.61
C ILE A 141 8.50 -32.19 23.78
N ILE A 142 9.25 -31.65 24.73
CA ILE A 142 8.69 -30.99 25.93
C ILE A 142 7.81 -29.81 25.54
N HIS A 143 8.26 -29.01 24.56
CA HIS A 143 7.55 -27.82 24.12
C HIS A 143 6.68 -28.01 22.88
N SER A 144 6.39 -29.26 22.47
CA SER A 144 5.61 -29.51 21.26
C SER A 144 4.24 -28.84 21.29
N LYS A 145 3.56 -28.86 22.45
CA LYS A 145 2.26 -28.19 22.63
C LYS A 145 2.37 -26.67 22.62
N ASP A 146 3.46 -26.13 23.18
CA ASP A 146 3.69 -24.68 23.17
C ASP A 146 3.98 -24.21 21.73
N ASP A 147 4.78 -24.96 20.97
CA ASP A 147 5.08 -24.66 19.57
C ASP A 147 3.85 -24.73 18.68
N GLU A 148 2.97 -25.70 18.92
CA GLU A 148 1.67 -25.78 18.24
C GLU A 148 0.82 -24.54 18.50
N ARG A 149 0.76 -24.09 19.76
CA ARG A 149 0.02 -22.88 20.15
C ARG A 149 0.62 -21.62 19.52
N VAL A 150 1.94 -21.50 19.49
CA VAL A 150 2.65 -20.37 18.85
C VAL A 150 2.39 -20.37 17.34
N LEU A 151 2.54 -21.50 16.65
CA LEU A 151 2.29 -21.59 15.21
C LEU A 151 0.83 -21.26 14.87
N THR A 152 -0.13 -21.77 15.64
CA THR A 152 -1.56 -21.48 15.47
C THR A 152 -1.88 -20.01 15.76
N GLY A 153 -1.25 -19.43 16.79
CA GLY A 153 -1.38 -18.03 17.14
C GLY A 153 -0.83 -17.10 16.05
N ALA A 154 0.39 -17.39 15.59
CA ALA A 154 1.04 -16.72 14.48
C ALA A 154 0.17 -16.75 13.21
N ASN A 155 -0.41 -17.90 12.87
CA ASN A 155 -1.31 -18.04 11.72
C ASN A 155 -2.52 -17.10 11.84
N LYS A 156 -3.22 -17.15 12.98
CA LYS A 156 -4.38 -16.26 13.23
C LYS A 156 -4.00 -14.78 13.19
N CYS A 157 -2.83 -14.43 13.75
CA CYS A 157 -2.33 -13.06 13.76
C CYS A 157 -2.03 -12.57 12.35
N LEU A 158 -1.37 -13.41 11.54
CA LEU A 158 -1.06 -13.10 10.14
C LEU A 158 -2.33 -12.93 9.31
N THR A 159 -3.30 -13.85 9.42
CA THR A 159 -4.61 -13.73 8.74
C THR A 159 -5.32 -12.44 9.13
N ARG A 160 -5.33 -12.09 10.42
CA ARG A 160 -5.93 -10.84 10.88
C ARG A 160 -5.22 -9.63 10.29
N ALA A 161 -3.89 -9.61 10.32
CA ALA A 161 -3.08 -8.51 9.79
C ALA A 161 -3.31 -8.33 8.28
N ARG A 162 -3.34 -9.43 7.52
CA ARG A 162 -3.67 -9.45 6.09
C ARG A 162 -5.07 -8.88 5.84
N ASN A 163 -6.08 -9.33 6.58
CA ASN A 163 -7.46 -8.88 6.39
C ASN A 163 -7.61 -7.38 6.72
N VAL A 164 -6.93 -6.88 7.75
CA VAL A 164 -6.90 -5.44 8.07
C VAL A 164 -6.29 -4.63 6.92
N LEU A 165 -5.17 -5.10 6.36
CA LEU A 165 -4.52 -4.45 5.23
C LEU A 165 -5.43 -4.45 3.98
N GLN A 166 -6.09 -5.56 3.67
CA GLN A 166 -7.06 -5.65 2.58
C GLN A 166 -8.23 -4.69 2.76
N LEU A 167 -8.77 -4.58 3.98
CA LEU A 167 -9.85 -3.64 4.29
C LEU A 167 -9.40 -2.17 4.14
N ALA A 168 -8.19 -1.84 4.59
CA ALA A 168 -7.61 -0.51 4.42
C ALA A 168 -7.49 -0.16 2.93
N LEU A 169 -7.06 -1.12 2.10
CA LEU A 169 -6.99 -0.94 0.66
C LEU A 169 -8.38 -0.75 0.04
N LEU A 170 -9.35 -1.62 0.33
CA LEU A 170 -10.71 -1.53 -0.20
C LEU A 170 -11.36 -0.19 0.17
N LYS A 171 -11.14 0.27 1.41
CA LYS A 171 -11.58 1.60 1.86
C LYS A 171 -10.95 2.70 1.03
N HIS A 172 -9.65 2.59 0.71
CA HIS A 172 -8.96 3.56 -0.13
C HIS A 172 -9.50 3.57 -1.56
N GLN A 173 -9.64 2.40 -2.18
CA GLN A 173 -10.20 2.25 -3.53
C GLN A 173 -11.63 2.81 -3.62
N THR A 174 -12.47 2.52 -2.62
CA THR A 174 -13.83 3.06 -2.55
C THR A 174 -13.82 4.59 -2.45
N LYS A 175 -12.92 5.16 -1.65
CA LYS A 175 -12.78 6.62 -1.53
C LYS A 175 -12.39 7.26 -2.86
N MET A 176 -11.42 6.68 -3.56
CA MET A 176 -10.99 7.17 -4.89
C MET A 176 -12.13 7.07 -5.91
N LEU A 177 -12.89 5.98 -5.89
CA LEU A 177 -14.04 5.81 -6.75
C LEU A 177 -15.13 6.87 -6.50
N VAL A 178 -15.44 7.14 -5.23
CA VAL A 178 -16.41 8.18 -4.84
C VAL A 178 -15.95 9.57 -5.30
N GLU A 179 -14.69 9.92 -5.10
CA GLU A 179 -14.15 11.21 -5.56
C GLU A 179 -14.20 11.32 -7.09
N ASN A 180 -13.89 10.25 -7.82
CA ASN A 180 -14.04 10.21 -9.28
C ASN A 180 -15.49 10.43 -9.72
N PHE A 181 -16.47 9.80 -9.06
CA PHE A 181 -17.89 10.06 -9.33
C PHE A 181 -18.26 11.53 -9.11
N ARG A 182 -17.80 12.15 -8.01
CA ARG A 182 -18.05 13.57 -7.74
C ARG A 182 -17.42 14.50 -8.78
N LEU A 183 -16.20 14.18 -9.22
CA LEU A 183 -15.53 14.92 -10.28
C LEU A 183 -16.29 14.78 -11.60
N GLN A 184 -16.75 13.57 -11.94
CA GLN A 184 -17.53 13.31 -13.14
C GLN A 184 -18.84 14.11 -13.12
N GLU A 185 -19.60 14.09 -12.02
CA GLU A 185 -20.81 14.91 -11.85
C GLU A 185 -20.52 16.41 -11.99
N SER A 186 -19.42 16.89 -11.41
CA SER A 186 -19.00 18.28 -11.53
C SER A 186 -18.67 18.67 -12.97
N THR A 187 -17.96 17.80 -13.71
CA THR A 187 -17.64 18.03 -15.11
C THR A 187 -18.87 18.03 -15.99
N HIS A 188 -19.81 17.10 -15.76
CA HIS A 188 -21.07 17.03 -16.50
C HIS A 188 -21.90 18.29 -16.28
N GLY A 189 -22.05 18.74 -15.03
CA GLY A 189 -22.75 19.99 -14.72
C GLY A 189 -22.08 21.25 -15.30
N LYS A 190 -20.75 21.25 -15.50
CA LYS A 190 -20.05 22.34 -16.21
C LYS A 190 -20.31 22.28 -17.71
N LEU A 191 -20.31 21.09 -18.31
CA LEU A 191 -20.61 20.89 -19.74
C LEU A 191 -22.05 21.34 -20.06
N ASP A 192 -23.02 20.97 -19.23
CA ASP A 192 -24.42 21.42 -19.41
C ASP A 192 -24.55 22.95 -19.38
N ARG A 193 -23.85 23.61 -18.47
CA ARG A 193 -23.81 25.08 -18.41
C ARG A 193 -23.15 25.69 -19.64
N MET A 194 -22.09 25.07 -20.16
CA MET A 194 -21.44 25.51 -21.39
C MET A 194 -22.37 25.36 -22.59
N ASP A 195 -23.10 24.26 -22.71
CA ASP A 195 -24.07 24.02 -23.78
C ASP A 195 -25.22 25.04 -23.76
N VAL A 196 -25.75 25.35 -22.58
CA VAL A 196 -26.78 26.39 -22.42
C VAL A 196 -26.24 27.77 -22.82
N CYS A 197 -25.00 28.09 -22.43
CA CYS A 197 -24.35 29.34 -22.82
C CYS A 197 -24.14 29.42 -24.34
N LEU A 198 -23.63 28.35 -24.96
CA LEU A 198 -23.44 28.26 -26.41
C LEU A 198 -24.75 28.46 -27.16
N ARG A 199 -25.82 27.78 -26.77
CA ARG A 199 -27.16 27.96 -27.38
C ARG A 199 -27.68 29.40 -27.22
N SER A 200 -27.49 30.01 -26.05
CA SER A 200 -27.88 31.41 -25.83
C SER A 200 -27.08 32.38 -26.71
N THR A 201 -25.77 32.17 -26.85
CA THR A 201 -24.93 33.00 -27.74
C THR A 201 -25.32 32.83 -29.20
N HIS A 202 -25.61 31.61 -29.65
CA HIS A 202 -26.06 31.34 -31.02
C HIS A 202 -27.38 32.07 -31.32
N ALA A 203 -28.36 31.98 -30.43
CA ALA A 203 -29.64 32.66 -30.58
C ALA A 203 -29.50 34.19 -30.64
N LYS A 204 -28.58 34.78 -29.85
CA LYS A 204 -28.29 36.23 -29.91
C LYS A 204 -27.65 36.64 -31.24
N VAL A 205 -26.73 35.84 -31.78
CA VAL A 205 -26.10 36.09 -33.08
C VAL A 205 -27.14 36.03 -34.20
N GLU A 206 -28.01 35.01 -34.21
CA GLU A 206 -29.09 34.88 -35.19
C GLU A 206 -30.05 36.07 -35.13
N TYR A 207 -30.50 36.45 -33.94
CA TYR A 207 -31.39 37.61 -33.77
C TYR A 207 -30.75 38.90 -34.29
N THR A 208 -29.46 39.10 -34.03
CA THR A 208 -28.70 40.28 -34.49
C THR A 208 -28.61 40.29 -36.02
N GLN A 209 -28.32 39.15 -36.67
CA GLN A 209 -28.30 39.05 -38.13
C GLN A 209 -29.67 39.32 -38.75
N VAL A 210 -30.74 38.77 -38.17
CA VAL A 210 -32.12 39.01 -38.64
C VAL A 210 -32.47 40.50 -38.53
N THR A 211 -32.09 41.14 -37.43
CA THR A 211 -32.33 42.57 -37.21
C THR A 211 -31.58 43.41 -38.24
N ILE A 212 -30.28 43.17 -38.43
CA ILE A 212 -29.47 43.86 -39.44
C ILE A 212 -30.06 43.71 -40.85
N ARG A 213 -30.46 42.48 -41.24
CA ARG A 213 -31.09 42.25 -42.55
C ARG A 213 -32.38 43.04 -42.70
N ARG A 214 -33.25 43.04 -41.69
CA ARG A 214 -34.50 43.81 -41.73
C ARG A 214 -34.24 45.31 -41.85
N THR A 215 -33.32 45.85 -41.05
CA THR A 215 -32.98 47.28 -41.10
C THR A 215 -32.39 47.66 -42.45
N PHE A 216 -31.54 46.80 -43.03
CA PHE A 216 -31.00 46.99 -44.37
C PHE A 216 -32.09 46.97 -45.45
N THR A 217 -32.99 45.98 -45.43
CA THR A 217 -34.13 45.91 -46.36
C THR A 217 -35.02 47.14 -46.27
N ILE A 218 -35.36 47.59 -45.06
CA ILE A 218 -36.18 48.79 -44.84
C ILE A 218 -35.47 50.03 -45.38
N SER A 219 -34.16 50.15 -45.15
CA SER A 219 -33.37 51.29 -45.65
C SER A 219 -33.30 51.29 -47.17
N VAL A 220 -33.06 50.14 -47.81
CA VAL A 220 -33.09 50.03 -49.28
C VAL A 220 -34.47 50.39 -49.84
N PHE A 221 -35.55 49.99 -49.18
CA PHE A 221 -36.91 50.32 -49.61
C PHE A 221 -37.23 51.82 -49.46
N LEU A 222 -36.81 52.45 -48.36
CA LEU A 222 -37.07 53.87 -48.11
C LEU A 222 -36.19 54.83 -48.94
N PHE A 223 -34.99 54.41 -49.31
CA PHE A 223 -34.03 55.26 -50.05
C PHE A 223 -33.82 54.85 -51.51
N GLY A 224 -34.39 53.73 -51.96
CA GLY A 224 -34.26 53.23 -53.33
C GLY A 224 -35.12 53.95 -54.39
N ASP A 225 -36.18 54.66 -53.97
CA ASP A 225 -37.00 55.50 -54.86
C ASP A 225 -36.41 56.91 -55.10
N LEU A 226 -35.23 57.20 -54.53
CA LEU A 226 -34.43 58.38 -54.87
C LEU A 226 -33.45 58.04 -56.00
N SER A 227 -33.99 57.56 -57.11
CA SER A 227 -33.27 57.57 -58.39
C SER A 227 -33.70 58.85 -59.13
N PRO A 228 -32.76 59.74 -59.50
CA PRO A 228 -33.07 60.99 -60.22
C PRO A 228 -33.66 60.76 -61.62
#